data_AF-A0A7K3W832-F1
#
_entry.id   AF-A0A7K3W832-F1
#
_cell.length_a   1.000
_cell.length_b   1.000
_cell.length_c   1.000
_cell.angle_alpha   90.00
_cell.angle_beta   90.00
_cell.angle_gamma   90.00
#
_symmetry.space_group_name_H-M   'P 1'
#
loop_
_entity.id
_entity.type
_entity.pdbx_description
1 polymer ?
#
loop_
_entity_poly.entity_id
_entity_poly.type
_entity_poly.pdbx_seq_one_letter_code
_entity_poly.pdbx_strand_id
1 'polypeptide(L)'
;MVDPRSLPARPLLVSTDEDLLDDLLRLMAAAGAEPEVATDGPALRRAHREAPLVLLGADVLAATPVRTLPRRPDVVVVAPGEPPAAAWAAAVELGAERVVVLPADEGWLLSRVASALRRPVDRGCLLAVGGSCGGAGASTVAAAVSLTAAARGEGVLLVDTDGWGGGLDLLLGAERAEGLRWPELSGLRGRVDGNALMAALPEVGGVAVLAASREAPGDVGPEALAAVVEAARTAGHRVVVDLARSAAGAVPEAVLAEADLPLLVVPARLRSASAGRLLVADDPAGRPAGWSAAQLLVRRVPGGLSAGEVADVVGRPVLAELGHDRSAVPRGERGHPPSVAARSPLGTVARRVLREPVRAAGAAA
;
A
#
# COMPACT_ATOMS: atom_id res chain seq x y z
N MET A 1 21.62 -7.76 -11.46
CA MET A 1 22.21 -7.68 -12.82
C MET A 1 21.11 -7.10 -13.71
N VAL A 2 21.22 -5.82 -14.04
CA VAL A 2 20.19 -5.06 -14.76
C VAL A 2 20.32 -5.42 -16.25
N ASP A 3 19.21 -5.80 -16.90
CA ASP A 3 19.15 -6.12 -18.32
C ASP A 3 19.51 -4.86 -19.16
N PRO A 4 20.53 -4.90 -20.04
CA PRO A 4 21.02 -3.72 -20.75
C PRO A 4 20.21 -3.35 -22.02
N ARG A 5 18.94 -3.77 -22.16
CA ARG A 5 18.15 -3.47 -23.39
C ARG A 5 16.73 -2.91 -23.24
N SER A 6 16.22 -2.61 -22.04
CA SER A 6 15.01 -1.78 -21.96
C SER A 6 15.39 -0.31 -21.87
N LEU A 7 15.41 0.40 -23.00
CA LEU A 7 15.29 1.86 -22.95
C LEU A 7 14.03 2.19 -22.13
N PRO A 8 14.07 3.17 -21.21
CA PRO A 8 12.90 3.52 -20.42
C PRO A 8 11.74 3.86 -21.35
N ALA A 9 10.57 3.25 -21.13
CA ALA A 9 9.39 3.52 -21.93
C ALA A 9 9.03 5.01 -21.84
N ARG A 10 8.97 5.68 -22.98
CA ARG A 10 8.73 7.13 -23.08
C ARG A 10 7.24 7.39 -23.29
N PRO A 11 6.64 8.41 -22.67
CA PRO A 11 5.28 8.81 -23.00
C PRO A 11 5.18 9.15 -24.49
N LEU A 12 4.06 8.81 -25.12
CA LEU A 12 3.78 9.13 -26.51
C LEU A 12 3.03 10.45 -26.58
N LEU A 13 3.45 11.33 -27.49
CA LEU A 13 2.76 12.58 -27.82
C LEU A 13 2.38 12.59 -29.30
N VAL A 14 1.11 12.85 -29.60
CA VAL A 14 0.57 12.90 -30.96
C VAL A 14 -0.27 14.15 -31.12
N SER A 15 0.20 15.12 -31.90
CA SER A 15 -0.59 16.27 -32.35
C SER A 15 0.02 16.79 -33.66
N THR A 16 -0.80 17.45 -34.46
CA THR A 16 -0.40 18.22 -35.64
C THR A 16 -0.43 19.74 -35.40
N ASP A 17 -0.95 20.16 -34.25
CA ASP A 17 -0.93 21.54 -33.77
C ASP A 17 0.44 21.82 -33.11
N GLU A 18 1.25 22.67 -33.75
CA GLU A 18 2.60 23.01 -33.29
C GLU A 18 2.60 23.76 -31.95
N ASP A 19 1.62 24.63 -31.72
CA ASP A 19 1.52 25.40 -30.48
C ASP A 19 1.17 24.47 -29.30
N LEU A 20 0.21 23.55 -29.50
CA LEU A 20 -0.13 22.54 -28.52
C LEU A 20 1.04 21.59 -28.25
N LEU A 21 1.79 21.21 -29.30
CA LEU A 21 2.96 20.37 -29.17
C LEU A 21 4.03 21.04 -28.31
N ASP A 22 4.33 22.31 -28.56
CA ASP A 22 5.30 23.09 -27.78
C ASP A 22 4.89 23.25 -26.31
N ASP A 23 3.61 23.52 -26.05
CA ASP A 23 3.06 23.57 -24.70
C ASP A 23 3.21 22.23 -23.96
N LEU A 24 2.89 21.12 -24.64
CA LEU A 24 3.03 19.79 -24.08
C LEU A 24 4.48 19.41 -23.86
N LEU A 25 5.39 19.72 -24.80
CA LEU A 25 6.82 19.49 -24.63
C LEU A 25 7.38 20.26 -23.43
N ARG A 26 6.94 21.51 -23.22
CA ARG A 26 7.30 22.31 -22.04
C ARG A 26 6.81 21.68 -20.74
N LEU A 27 5.56 21.21 -20.69
CA LEU A 27 5.00 20.53 -19.50
C LEU A 27 5.71 19.19 -19.23
N MET A 28 6.02 18.43 -20.28
CA MET A 28 6.77 17.17 -20.17
C MET A 28 8.18 17.41 -19.62
N ALA A 29 8.88 18.42 -20.12
CA ALA A 29 10.19 18.80 -19.60
C ALA A 29 10.14 19.23 -18.12
N ALA A 30 9.10 19.98 -17.71
CA ALA A 30 8.89 20.34 -16.31
C ALA A 30 8.66 19.12 -15.40
N ALA A 31 8.07 18.05 -15.94
CA ALA A 31 7.90 16.77 -15.25
C ALA A 31 9.14 15.83 -15.34
N GLY A 32 10.24 16.28 -15.98
CA GLY A 32 11.45 15.46 -16.18
C GLY A 32 11.28 14.34 -17.20
N ALA A 33 10.33 14.49 -18.13
CA ALA A 33 9.98 13.52 -19.14
C ALA A 33 10.49 13.95 -20.52
N GLU A 34 10.99 13.00 -21.30
CA GLU A 34 11.18 13.20 -22.73
C GLU A 34 10.20 12.31 -23.50
N PRO A 35 9.19 12.89 -24.17
CA PRO A 35 8.21 12.10 -24.91
C PRO A 35 8.77 11.60 -26.25
N GLU A 36 8.19 10.53 -26.76
CA GLU A 36 8.28 10.14 -28.16
C GLU A 36 7.16 10.84 -28.93
N VAL A 37 7.50 11.70 -29.89
CA VAL A 37 6.53 12.33 -30.78
C VAL A 37 6.37 11.46 -32.02
N ALA A 38 5.15 11.03 -32.32
CA ALA A 38 4.85 10.27 -33.52
C ALA A 38 3.58 10.81 -34.19
N THR A 39 3.62 10.97 -35.51
CA THR A 39 2.52 11.55 -36.29
C THR A 39 1.70 10.49 -37.03
N ASP A 40 2.33 9.42 -37.52
CA ASP A 40 1.64 8.31 -38.19
C ASP A 40 2.45 6.99 -38.26
N GLY A 41 1.86 6.00 -38.95
CA GLY A 41 2.57 4.81 -39.42
C GLY A 41 2.84 3.72 -38.37
N PRO A 42 3.79 2.80 -38.68
CA PRO A 42 4.17 1.70 -37.78
C PRO A 42 4.81 2.20 -36.47
N ALA A 43 5.50 3.34 -36.50
CA ALA A 43 6.13 3.95 -35.33
C ALA A 43 5.07 4.37 -34.30
N LEU A 44 4.00 5.04 -34.75
CA LEU A 44 2.87 5.41 -33.89
C LEU A 44 2.25 4.19 -33.20
N ARG A 45 2.00 3.08 -33.93
CA ARG A 45 1.41 1.88 -33.31
C ARG A 45 2.34 1.20 -32.30
N ARG A 46 3.65 1.23 -32.53
CA ARG A 46 4.64 0.70 -31.59
C ARG A 46 4.67 1.57 -30.34
N ALA A 47 4.87 2.87 -30.50
CA ALA A 47 4.90 3.82 -29.40
C ALA A 47 3.61 3.78 -28.58
N HIS A 48 2.44 3.70 -29.22
CA HIS A 48 1.14 3.58 -28.55
C HIS A 48 1.02 2.31 -27.70
N ARG A 49 1.68 1.22 -28.10
CA ARG A 49 1.67 -0.04 -27.34
C ARG A 49 2.64 -0.01 -26.16
N GLU A 50 3.79 0.63 -26.34
CA GLU A 50 4.90 0.59 -25.37
C GLU A 50 4.87 1.74 -24.37
N ALA A 51 4.24 2.87 -24.71
CA ALA A 51 4.27 4.08 -23.89
C ALA A 51 3.56 3.86 -22.54
N PRO A 52 4.08 4.43 -21.43
CA PRO A 52 3.41 4.42 -20.13
C PRO A 52 2.25 5.42 -20.03
N LEU A 53 2.18 6.38 -20.96
CA LEU A 53 1.12 7.37 -21.10
C LEU A 53 1.06 7.83 -22.55
N VAL A 54 -0.14 7.99 -23.09
CA VAL A 54 -0.38 8.50 -24.45
C VAL A 54 -1.14 9.82 -24.36
N LEU A 55 -0.56 10.88 -24.88
CA LEU A 55 -1.17 12.20 -25.00
C LEU A 55 -1.56 12.44 -26.46
N LEU A 56 -2.86 12.59 -26.72
CA LEU A 56 -3.42 12.87 -28.04
C LEU A 56 -3.96 14.30 -28.07
N GLY A 57 -3.50 15.12 -29.01
CA GLY A 57 -4.14 16.40 -29.29
C GLY A 57 -5.57 16.20 -29.81
N ALA A 58 -6.48 17.10 -29.45
CA ALA A 58 -7.86 17.06 -29.92
C ALA A 58 -7.95 17.19 -31.47
N ASP A 59 -6.94 17.82 -32.08
CA ASP A 59 -6.79 18.02 -33.52
C ASP A 59 -6.61 16.71 -34.31
N VAL A 60 -5.98 15.69 -33.71
CA VAL A 60 -5.69 14.42 -34.38
C VAL A 60 -6.75 13.35 -34.19
N LEU A 61 -7.79 13.57 -33.36
CA LEU A 61 -8.80 12.55 -33.05
C LEU A 61 -9.59 12.07 -34.27
N ALA A 62 -9.77 12.94 -35.28
CA ALA A 62 -10.44 12.58 -36.52
C ALA A 62 -9.54 11.83 -37.52
N ALA A 63 -8.22 11.89 -37.34
CA ALA A 63 -7.25 11.32 -38.27
C ALA A 63 -7.31 9.78 -38.27
N THR A 64 -7.31 9.17 -39.46
CA THR A 64 -7.37 7.70 -39.62
C THR A 64 -6.32 6.94 -38.82
N PRO A 65 -5.04 7.37 -38.74
CA PRO A 65 -4.04 6.67 -37.94
C PRO A 65 -4.44 6.55 -36.47
N VAL A 66 -4.94 7.64 -35.87
CA VAL A 66 -5.36 7.69 -34.46
C VAL A 66 -6.63 6.88 -34.22
N ARG A 67 -7.64 7.01 -35.09
CA ARG A 67 -8.90 6.24 -34.99
C ARG A 67 -8.72 4.73 -35.06
N THR A 68 -7.62 4.25 -35.63
CA THR A 68 -7.31 2.82 -35.75
C THR A 68 -6.40 2.28 -34.63
N LEU A 69 -6.05 3.12 -33.65
CA LEU A 69 -5.29 2.68 -32.49
C LEU A 69 -6.16 1.77 -31.60
N PRO A 70 -5.60 0.67 -31.06
CA PRO A 70 -6.33 -0.18 -30.12
C PRO A 70 -6.59 0.59 -28.81
N ARG A 71 -7.77 0.38 -28.21
CA ARG A 71 -8.09 0.91 -26.88
C ARG A 71 -7.12 0.35 -25.83
N ARG A 72 -6.70 1.21 -24.90
CA ARG A 72 -5.83 0.87 -23.77
C ARG A 72 -6.03 1.86 -22.62
N PRO A 73 -5.64 1.51 -21.37
CA PRO A 73 -5.53 2.50 -20.30
C PRO A 73 -4.43 3.53 -20.62
N ASP A 74 -4.43 4.62 -19.85
CA ASP A 74 -3.42 5.69 -19.91
C ASP A 74 -3.42 6.48 -21.22
N VAL A 75 -4.61 6.76 -21.77
CA VAL A 75 -4.80 7.63 -22.94
C VAL A 75 -5.48 8.92 -22.47
N VAL A 76 -4.83 10.06 -22.67
CA VAL A 76 -5.36 11.38 -22.33
C VAL A 76 -5.46 12.21 -23.60
N VAL A 77 -6.61 12.86 -23.79
CA VAL A 77 -6.81 13.82 -24.87
C VAL A 77 -6.55 15.22 -24.34
N VAL A 78 -5.83 16.05 -25.09
CA VAL A 78 -5.49 17.42 -24.70
C VAL A 78 -6.02 18.39 -25.76
N ALA A 79 -6.70 19.45 -25.31
CA ALA A 79 -7.19 20.51 -26.17
C ALA A 79 -6.64 21.88 -25.67
N PRO A 80 -6.32 22.82 -26.57
CA PRO A 80 -5.87 24.17 -26.21
C PRO A 80 -7.03 25.09 -25.73
N GLY A 81 -8.25 24.55 -25.65
CA GLY A 81 -9.47 25.26 -25.26
C GLY A 81 -10.65 24.29 -25.18
N GLU A 82 -11.85 24.82 -24.92
CA GLU A 82 -13.06 23.99 -24.77
C GLU A 82 -13.32 23.17 -26.05
N PRO A 83 -13.28 21.82 -25.98
CA PRO A 83 -13.40 21.00 -27.17
C PRO A 83 -14.85 20.92 -27.65
N PRO A 84 -15.09 20.88 -28.98
CA PRO A 84 -16.43 20.68 -29.51
C PRO A 84 -16.98 19.29 -29.17
N ALA A 85 -18.30 19.13 -29.18
CA ALA A 85 -18.97 17.86 -28.84
C ALA A 85 -18.46 16.65 -29.66
N ALA A 86 -18.03 16.87 -30.91
CA ALA A 86 -17.44 15.83 -31.75
C ALA A 86 -16.10 15.30 -31.21
N ALA A 87 -15.26 16.16 -30.63
CA ALA A 87 -13.99 15.77 -30.02
C ALA A 87 -14.23 14.97 -28.73
N TRP A 88 -15.23 15.36 -27.93
CA TRP A 88 -15.68 14.58 -26.78
C TRP A 88 -16.13 13.17 -27.16
N ALA A 89 -16.99 13.04 -28.17
CA ALA A 89 -17.43 11.75 -28.67
C ALA A 89 -16.26 10.89 -29.19
N ALA A 90 -15.33 11.49 -29.93
CA ALA A 90 -14.15 10.79 -30.43
C ALA A 90 -13.21 10.31 -29.30
N ALA A 91 -13.02 11.11 -28.26
CA ALA A 91 -12.24 10.73 -27.08
C ALA A 91 -12.85 9.51 -26.36
N VAL A 92 -14.18 9.48 -26.21
CA VAL A 92 -14.91 8.33 -25.64
C VAL A 92 -14.74 7.09 -26.52
N GLU A 93 -14.88 7.22 -27.84
CA GLU A 93 -14.69 6.10 -28.76
C GLU A 93 -13.26 5.53 -28.76
N LEU A 94 -12.26 6.36 -28.46
CA LEU A 94 -10.87 5.94 -28.27
C LEU A 94 -10.60 5.33 -26.89
N GLY A 95 -11.55 5.43 -25.95
CA GLY A 95 -11.38 4.99 -24.57
C GLY A 95 -10.43 5.88 -23.76
N ALA A 96 -10.42 7.19 -24.04
CA ALA A 96 -9.61 8.14 -23.29
C ALA A 96 -10.00 8.17 -21.80
N GLU A 97 -9.00 8.14 -20.92
CA GLU A 97 -9.13 8.31 -19.48
C GLU A 97 -9.76 9.67 -19.15
N ARG A 98 -9.33 10.72 -19.87
CA ARG A 98 -9.77 12.11 -19.65
C ARG A 98 -9.50 12.99 -20.88
N VAL A 99 -10.32 14.02 -21.04
CA VAL A 99 -10.04 15.18 -21.89
C VAL A 99 -9.57 16.34 -20.99
N VAL A 100 -8.43 16.93 -21.31
CA VAL A 100 -7.73 17.98 -20.56
C VAL A 100 -7.77 19.26 -21.39
N VAL A 101 -8.16 20.37 -20.78
CA VAL A 101 -8.19 21.69 -21.43
C VAL A 101 -7.08 22.57 -20.88
N LEU A 102 -6.14 22.97 -21.74
CA LEU A 102 -5.05 23.87 -21.36
C LEU A 102 -5.48 25.34 -21.49
N PRO A 103 -5.02 26.24 -20.59
CA PRO A 103 -4.13 25.97 -19.45
C PRO A 103 -4.86 25.51 -18.17
N ALA A 104 -6.19 25.41 -18.17
CA ALA A 104 -6.99 25.18 -16.96
C ALA A 104 -6.65 23.88 -16.20
N ASP A 105 -6.29 22.82 -16.93
CA ASP A 105 -5.96 21.51 -16.36
C ASP A 105 -4.44 21.21 -16.31
N GLU A 106 -3.55 22.21 -16.48
CA GLU A 106 -2.08 22.00 -16.50
C GLU A 106 -1.56 21.24 -15.28
N GLY A 107 -2.01 21.61 -14.07
CA GLY A 107 -1.59 20.97 -12.83
C GLY A 107 -1.99 19.50 -12.74
N TRP A 108 -3.17 19.14 -13.28
CA TRP A 108 -3.60 17.75 -13.37
C TRP A 108 -2.71 16.97 -14.35
N LEU A 109 -2.43 17.56 -15.52
CA LEU A 109 -1.60 16.92 -16.55
C LEU A 109 -0.18 16.67 -16.05
N LEU A 110 0.44 17.67 -15.40
CA LEU A 110 1.78 17.52 -14.78
C LEU A 110 1.82 16.38 -13.76
N SER A 111 0.84 16.32 -12.86
CA SER A 111 0.73 15.24 -11.87
C SER A 111 0.55 13.87 -12.53
N ARG A 112 -0.26 13.80 -13.60
CA ARG A 112 -0.52 12.56 -14.34
C ARG A 112 0.71 12.05 -15.09
N VAL A 113 1.45 12.95 -15.72
CA VAL A 113 2.74 12.66 -16.40
C VAL A 113 3.75 12.14 -15.39
N ALA A 114 3.96 12.86 -14.27
CA ALA A 114 4.85 12.43 -13.21
C ALA A 114 4.49 11.02 -12.70
N SER A 115 3.19 10.72 -12.60
CA SER A 115 2.73 9.39 -12.19
C SER A 115 3.01 8.28 -13.21
N ALA A 116 2.94 8.56 -14.50
CA ALA A 116 3.22 7.57 -15.55
C ALA A 116 4.71 7.28 -15.72
N LEU A 117 5.57 8.25 -15.41
CA LEU A 117 7.03 8.08 -15.46
C LEU A 117 7.58 7.30 -14.27
N ARG A 118 6.83 7.21 -13.18
CA ARG A 118 7.17 6.29 -12.10
C ARG A 118 7.19 4.90 -12.72
N ARG A 119 8.34 4.23 -12.67
CA ARG A 119 8.44 2.80 -13.02
C ARG A 119 7.31 2.06 -12.29
N PRO A 120 6.75 0.97 -12.83
CA PRO A 120 5.84 0.13 -12.07
C PRO A 120 6.55 -0.22 -10.77
N VAL A 121 6.16 0.44 -9.69
CA VAL A 121 6.65 0.08 -8.38
C VAL A 121 5.80 -1.12 -8.04
N ASP A 122 6.44 -2.26 -7.80
CA ASP A 122 5.70 -3.42 -7.33
C ASP A 122 4.88 -2.97 -6.11
N ARG A 123 3.58 -3.23 -6.16
CA ARG A 123 2.66 -2.82 -5.10
C ARG A 123 3.21 -3.34 -3.77
N GLY A 124 3.29 -2.44 -2.80
CA GLY A 124 3.80 -2.75 -1.48
C GLY A 124 3.00 -3.87 -0.81
N CYS A 125 3.72 -4.75 -0.11
CA CYS A 125 3.14 -5.86 0.64
C CYS A 125 2.31 -5.33 1.83
N LEU A 126 1.09 -5.85 1.99
CA LEU A 126 0.22 -5.63 3.14
C LEU A 126 0.29 -6.80 4.12
N LEU A 127 0.82 -6.55 5.31
CA LEU A 127 0.85 -7.47 6.44
C LEU A 127 -0.19 -7.02 7.47
N ALA A 128 -1.17 -7.86 7.75
CA ALA A 128 -2.12 -7.63 8.83
C ALA A 128 -1.69 -8.43 10.07
N VAL A 129 -1.47 -7.78 11.20
CA VAL A 129 -1.03 -8.41 12.44
C VAL A 129 -2.12 -8.28 13.49
N GLY A 130 -2.48 -9.37 14.14
CA GLY A 130 -3.50 -9.37 15.19
C GLY A 130 -3.17 -10.34 16.29
N GLY A 131 -3.85 -10.22 17.43
CA GLY A 131 -3.67 -11.09 18.59
C GLY A 131 -4.88 -11.96 18.86
N SER A 132 -4.70 -13.25 19.16
CA SER A 132 -5.82 -14.09 19.58
C SER A 132 -6.40 -13.70 20.94
N CYS A 133 -5.64 -12.95 21.75
CA CYS A 133 -6.09 -12.37 23.00
C CYS A 133 -5.41 -11.02 23.28
N GLY A 134 -5.97 -10.25 24.21
CA GLY A 134 -5.27 -9.07 24.76
C GLY A 134 -3.90 -9.46 25.32
N GLY A 135 -2.88 -8.64 25.08
CA GLY A 135 -1.50 -8.93 25.50
C GLY A 135 -0.86 -10.13 24.78
N ALA A 136 -1.34 -10.51 23.60
CA ALA A 136 -0.71 -11.54 22.78
C ALA A 136 0.70 -11.15 22.33
N GLY A 137 0.92 -9.85 22.09
CA GLY A 137 2.16 -9.28 21.56
C GLY A 137 2.07 -8.85 20.09
N ALA A 138 0.86 -8.66 19.55
CA ALA A 138 0.61 -8.26 18.15
C ALA A 138 1.35 -6.96 17.81
N SER A 139 1.11 -5.89 18.56
CA SER A 139 1.78 -4.58 18.41
C SER A 139 3.31 -4.67 18.44
N THR A 140 3.87 -5.46 19.35
CA THR A 140 5.32 -5.68 19.45
C THR A 140 5.87 -6.44 18.24
N VAL A 141 5.14 -7.43 17.74
CA VAL A 141 5.50 -8.17 16.53
C VAL A 141 5.41 -7.26 15.31
N ALA A 142 4.32 -6.50 15.17
CA ALA A 142 4.13 -5.54 14.08
C ALA A 142 5.29 -4.55 14.00
N ALA A 143 5.62 -3.90 15.13
CA ALA A 143 6.77 -3.01 15.26
C ALA A 143 8.10 -3.70 14.89
N ALA A 144 8.34 -4.93 15.38
CA ALA A 144 9.56 -5.67 15.08
C ALA A 144 9.69 -6.04 13.60
N VAL A 145 8.59 -6.42 12.95
CA VAL A 145 8.58 -6.69 11.51
C VAL A 145 8.87 -5.42 10.72
N SER A 146 8.21 -4.31 11.07
CA SER A 146 8.42 -3.03 10.40
C SER A 146 9.85 -2.53 10.50
N LEU A 147 10.44 -2.52 11.71
CA LEU A 147 11.82 -2.11 11.93
C LEU A 147 12.82 -3.02 11.21
N THR A 148 12.53 -4.32 11.13
CA THR A 148 13.39 -5.27 10.41
C THR A 148 13.33 -5.04 8.90
N ALA A 149 12.17 -4.69 8.34
CA ALA A 149 12.01 -4.33 6.94
C ALA A 149 12.71 -3.01 6.60
N ALA A 150 12.52 -1.98 7.43
CA ALA A 150 13.19 -0.69 7.28
C ALA A 150 14.74 -0.83 7.33
N ALA A 151 15.26 -1.67 8.23
CA ALA A 151 16.70 -1.96 8.30
C ALA A 151 17.25 -2.68 7.05
N ARG A 152 16.39 -3.21 6.16
CA ARG A 152 16.76 -3.78 4.85
C ARG A 152 16.67 -2.75 3.71
N GLY A 153 16.34 -1.49 4.02
CA GLY A 153 16.17 -0.40 3.05
C GLY A 153 14.80 -0.35 2.40
N GLU A 154 13.79 -1.06 2.95
CA GLU A 154 12.42 -0.96 2.47
C GLU A 154 11.75 0.31 3.03
N GLY A 155 10.89 0.97 2.24
CA GLY A 155 9.97 1.96 2.78
C GLY A 155 8.83 1.27 3.52
N VAL A 156 8.56 1.66 4.77
CA VAL A 156 7.64 0.94 5.66
C VAL A 156 6.69 1.88 6.38
N LEU A 157 5.40 1.60 6.24
CA LEU A 157 4.33 2.20 7.04
C LEU A 157 3.86 1.20 8.11
N LEU A 158 3.87 1.62 9.37
CA LEU A 158 3.20 0.92 10.48
C LEU A 158 1.92 1.68 10.86
N VAL A 159 0.79 0.99 10.80
CA VAL A 159 -0.53 1.56 11.07
C VAL A 159 -1.12 0.92 12.32
N ASP A 160 -1.47 1.74 13.30
CA ASP A 160 -2.27 1.35 14.46
C ASP A 160 -3.76 1.50 14.12
N THR A 161 -4.59 0.47 14.30
CA THR A 161 -6.04 0.63 14.10
C THR A 161 -6.81 0.77 15.41
N ASP A 162 -6.15 0.82 16.57
CA ASP A 162 -6.79 1.06 17.85
C ASP A 162 -6.80 2.56 18.18
N GLY A 163 -7.78 3.28 17.65
CA GLY A 163 -7.93 4.72 17.88
C GLY A 163 -8.27 5.13 19.33
N TRP A 164 -8.54 4.15 20.20
CA TRP A 164 -8.73 4.33 21.64
C TRP A 164 -7.52 3.86 22.47
N GLY A 165 -6.50 3.32 21.82
CA GLY A 165 -5.25 2.88 22.43
C GLY A 165 -4.32 4.05 22.79
N GLY A 166 -3.21 3.73 23.44
CA GLY A 166 -2.16 4.71 23.75
C GLY A 166 -1.36 5.18 22.52
N GLY A 167 -1.50 4.49 21.39
CA GLY A 167 -0.75 4.71 20.16
C GLY A 167 0.52 3.87 20.07
N LEU A 168 0.76 3.26 18.90
CA LEU A 168 2.02 2.56 18.59
C LEU A 168 3.25 3.48 18.64
N ASP A 169 3.06 4.79 18.52
CA ASP A 169 4.15 5.77 18.68
C ASP A 169 4.77 5.72 20.07
N LEU A 170 4.01 5.46 21.15
CA LEU A 170 4.57 5.23 22.49
C LEU A 170 5.46 3.98 22.56
N LEU A 171 5.07 2.89 21.90
CA LEU A 171 5.86 1.65 21.87
C LEU A 171 7.22 1.88 21.19
N LEU A 172 7.28 2.79 20.22
CA LEU A 172 8.47 3.14 19.46
C LEU A 172 9.25 4.32 20.04
N GLY A 173 8.71 5.04 21.03
CA GLY A 173 9.33 6.26 21.57
C GLY A 173 9.21 7.47 20.64
N ALA A 174 8.16 7.50 19.82
CA ALA A 174 7.85 8.56 18.86
C ALA A 174 6.73 9.50 19.34
N GLU A 175 6.33 9.44 20.61
CA GLU A 175 5.17 10.14 21.13
C GLU A 175 5.30 11.67 21.10
N ARG A 176 6.54 12.17 21.01
CA ARG A 176 6.86 13.61 20.87
C ARG A 176 7.25 14.01 19.45
N ALA A 177 7.29 13.06 18.51
CA ALA A 177 7.67 13.37 17.14
C ALA A 177 6.50 14.07 16.43
N GLU A 178 6.80 15.17 15.76
CA GLU A 178 5.83 15.94 14.98
C GLU A 178 5.41 15.18 13.72
N GLY A 179 4.12 15.27 13.38
CA GLY A 179 3.55 14.68 12.17
C GLY A 179 2.09 14.27 12.37
N LEU A 180 1.48 13.73 11.33
CA LEU A 180 0.05 13.40 11.33
C LEU A 180 -0.25 12.17 12.21
N ARG A 181 -1.44 12.19 12.83
CA ARG A 181 -2.09 11.07 13.51
C ARG A 181 -3.47 10.85 12.88
N TRP A 182 -4.25 9.91 13.40
CA TRP A 182 -5.58 9.63 12.86
C TRP A 182 -6.53 10.83 12.80
N PRO A 183 -6.62 11.70 13.82
CA PRO A 183 -7.56 12.82 13.77
C PRO A 183 -7.31 13.77 12.60
N GLU A 184 -6.06 14.02 12.25
CA GLU A 184 -5.70 14.89 11.11
C GLU A 184 -6.05 14.27 9.76
N LEU A 185 -6.27 12.96 9.71
CA LEU A 185 -6.71 12.23 8.52
C LEU A 185 -8.22 11.97 8.53
N SER A 186 -8.96 12.54 9.48
CA SER A 186 -10.42 12.42 9.54
C SER A 186 -11.05 13.03 8.29
N GLY A 187 -11.84 12.22 7.57
CA GLY A 187 -12.49 12.65 6.33
C GLY A 187 -11.61 12.59 5.08
N LEU A 188 -10.39 12.06 5.19
CA LEU A 188 -9.54 11.76 4.04
C LEU A 188 -10.28 10.84 3.07
N ARG A 189 -10.44 11.28 1.82
CA ARG A 189 -11.12 10.55 0.74
C ARG A 189 -10.36 10.73 -0.56
N GLY A 190 -10.41 9.71 -1.42
CA GLY A 190 -9.84 9.78 -2.76
C GLY A 190 -8.34 9.47 -2.79
N ARG A 191 -7.67 9.90 -3.86
CA ARG A 191 -6.29 9.56 -4.15
C ARG A 191 -5.33 10.41 -3.30
N VAL A 192 -4.46 9.74 -2.56
CA VAL A 192 -3.42 10.35 -1.71
C VAL A 192 -2.05 9.98 -2.30
N ASP A 193 -1.12 10.93 -2.37
CA ASP A 193 0.26 10.61 -2.76
C ASP A 193 0.96 9.89 -1.61
N GLY A 194 1.36 8.64 -1.85
CA GLY A 194 1.94 7.79 -0.81
C GLY A 194 3.26 8.30 -0.26
N ASN A 195 4.10 8.95 -1.07
CA ASN A 195 5.39 9.45 -0.59
C ASN A 195 5.20 10.71 0.27
N ALA A 196 4.29 11.61 -0.15
CA ALA A 196 3.92 12.77 0.64
C ALA A 196 3.28 12.36 1.98
N LEU A 197 2.42 11.34 1.97
CA LEU A 197 1.85 10.76 3.19
C LEU A 197 2.95 10.26 4.13
N MET A 198 3.86 9.43 3.63
CA MET A 198 4.97 8.89 4.43
C MET A 198 5.84 9.98 5.05
N ALA A 199 6.14 11.04 4.29
CA ALA A 199 6.94 12.17 4.77
C ALA A 199 6.23 13.05 5.81
N ALA A 200 4.90 13.00 5.88
CA ALA A 200 4.10 13.76 6.85
C ALA A 200 3.88 13.01 8.18
N LEU A 201 4.27 11.74 8.25
CA LEU A 201 4.12 10.90 9.45
C LEU A 201 5.39 10.91 10.29
N PRO A 202 5.26 10.72 11.61
CA PRO A 202 6.41 10.49 12.46
C PRO A 202 7.18 9.24 12.07
N GLU A 203 8.51 9.35 12.08
CA GLU A 203 9.40 8.27 11.70
C GLU A 203 10.26 7.81 12.88
N VAL A 204 10.36 6.49 13.07
CA VAL A 204 11.32 5.88 14.00
C VAL A 204 12.03 4.73 13.31
N GLY A 205 13.37 4.83 13.22
CA GLY A 205 14.20 3.77 12.68
C GLY A 205 13.86 3.41 11.22
N GLY A 206 13.49 4.41 10.41
CA GLY A 206 13.08 4.23 9.01
C GLY A 206 11.64 3.72 8.83
N VAL A 207 10.83 3.70 9.90
CA VAL A 207 9.42 3.30 9.86
C VAL A 207 8.56 4.54 10.05
N ALA A 208 7.73 4.87 9.06
CA ALA A 208 6.66 5.86 9.23
C ALA A 208 5.52 5.24 10.06
N VAL A 209 4.98 6.00 11.03
CA VAL A 209 4.01 5.49 11.99
C VAL A 209 2.74 6.34 11.95
N LEU A 210 1.62 5.70 11.64
CA LEU A 210 0.29 6.29 11.82
C LEU A 210 -0.35 5.68 13.06
N ALA A 211 -0.44 6.47 14.13
CA ALA A 211 -0.93 6.07 15.44
C ALA A 211 -2.21 6.82 15.86
N ALA A 212 -2.88 6.32 16.89
CA ALA A 212 -3.94 7.04 17.59
C ALA A 212 -3.44 8.37 18.19
N SER A 213 -4.34 9.33 18.34
CA SER A 213 -4.08 10.55 19.11
C SER A 213 -4.58 10.38 20.53
N ARG A 214 -3.78 10.88 21.48
CA ARG A 214 -4.15 10.91 22.90
C ARG A 214 -5.00 12.13 23.24
N GLU A 215 -4.87 13.18 22.45
CA GLU A 215 -5.58 14.46 22.58
C GLU A 215 -6.99 14.39 21.98
N ALA A 216 -7.14 13.63 20.90
CA ALA A 216 -8.42 13.40 20.22
C ALA A 216 -8.60 11.89 19.90
N PRO A 217 -8.82 11.03 20.91
CA PRO A 217 -9.10 9.62 20.68
C PRO A 217 -10.44 9.43 19.98
N GLY A 218 -10.53 8.40 19.14
CA GLY A 218 -11.75 8.12 18.37
C GLY A 218 -11.59 6.96 17.41
N ASP A 219 -12.71 6.50 16.85
CA ASP A 219 -12.69 5.38 15.92
C ASP A 219 -11.94 5.72 14.62
N VAL A 220 -11.15 4.76 14.15
CA VAL A 220 -10.48 4.85 12.85
C VAL A 220 -11.51 4.59 11.75
N GLY A 221 -11.73 5.59 10.88
CA GLY A 221 -12.65 5.46 9.75
C GLY A 221 -12.15 4.46 8.70
N PRO A 222 -12.99 3.51 8.23
CA PRO A 222 -12.57 2.49 7.28
C PRO A 222 -12.12 3.08 5.93
N GLU A 223 -12.74 4.16 5.46
CA GLU A 223 -12.35 4.82 4.21
C GLU A 223 -10.98 5.51 4.32
N ALA A 224 -10.70 6.16 5.45
CA ALA A 224 -9.42 6.81 5.70
C ALA A 224 -8.30 5.76 5.78
N LEU A 225 -8.55 4.64 6.47
CA LEU A 225 -7.62 3.52 6.52
C LEU A 225 -7.35 2.92 5.14
N ALA A 226 -8.40 2.66 4.36
CA ALA A 226 -8.27 2.16 3.00
C ALA A 226 -7.43 3.11 2.13
N ALA A 227 -7.69 4.43 2.20
CA ALA A 227 -6.94 5.43 1.45
C ALA A 227 -5.45 5.48 1.84
N VAL A 228 -5.14 5.43 3.14
CA VAL A 228 -3.76 5.40 3.66
C VAL A 228 -3.02 4.14 3.20
N VAL A 229 -3.63 2.97 3.38
CA VAL A 229 -3.04 1.69 2.98
C VAL A 229 -2.80 1.67 1.47
N GLU A 230 -3.79 2.08 0.69
CA GLU A 230 -3.70 2.10 -0.78
C GLU A 230 -2.61 3.06 -1.28
N ALA A 231 -2.52 4.26 -0.70
CA ALA A 231 -1.53 5.26 -1.07
C ALA A 231 -0.10 4.76 -0.83
N ALA A 232 0.15 4.21 0.37
CA ALA A 232 1.46 3.67 0.72
C ALA A 232 1.83 2.46 -0.16
N ARG A 233 0.90 1.52 -0.38
CA ARG A 233 1.12 0.35 -1.23
C ARG A 233 1.38 0.73 -2.69
N THR A 234 0.65 1.70 -3.24
CA THR A 234 0.84 2.16 -4.63
C THR A 234 2.17 2.87 -4.82
N ALA A 235 2.71 3.49 -3.76
CA ALA A 235 4.07 4.04 -3.75
C ALA A 235 5.16 2.97 -3.51
N GLY A 236 4.80 1.69 -3.37
CA GLY A 236 5.73 0.57 -3.15
C GLY A 236 6.14 0.33 -1.70
N HIS A 237 5.54 1.05 -0.75
CA HIS A 237 5.88 0.90 0.66
C HIS A 237 5.20 -0.34 1.24
N ARG A 238 5.95 -1.12 2.02
CA ARG A 238 5.37 -2.20 2.83
C ARG A 238 4.49 -1.58 3.89
N VAL A 239 3.27 -2.10 4.03
CA VAL A 239 2.30 -1.66 5.04
C VAL A 239 2.10 -2.77 6.05
N VAL A 240 2.34 -2.47 7.32
CA VAL A 240 2.06 -3.35 8.45
C VAL A 240 0.92 -2.73 9.24
N VAL A 241 -0.22 -3.41 9.31
CA VAL A 241 -1.40 -2.95 10.05
C VAL A 241 -1.52 -3.76 11.33
N ASP A 242 -1.39 -3.10 12.47
CA ASP A 242 -1.70 -3.67 13.80
C ASP A 242 -3.19 -3.54 14.05
N LEU A 243 -3.89 -4.67 13.91
CA LEU A 243 -5.34 -4.74 14.03
C LEU A 243 -5.76 -4.80 15.49
N ALA A 244 -6.58 -3.82 15.88
CA ALA A 244 -7.31 -3.84 17.13
C ALA A 244 -8.15 -5.12 17.25
N ARG A 245 -8.24 -5.67 18.47
CA ARG A 245 -8.93 -6.97 18.71
C ARG A 245 -10.46 -6.89 18.60
N SER A 246 -11.07 -5.74 18.34
CA SER A 246 -12.52 -5.66 18.20
C SER A 246 -12.95 -6.59 17.06
N ALA A 247 -13.48 -7.77 17.44
CA ALA A 247 -13.70 -8.89 16.54
C ALA A 247 -14.82 -8.66 15.52
N ALA A 248 -15.46 -7.49 15.55
CA ALA A 248 -16.49 -7.06 14.64
C ALA A 248 -16.21 -5.60 14.26
N GLY A 249 -16.20 -5.33 12.96
CA GLY A 249 -16.00 -3.98 12.43
C GLY A 249 -15.54 -4.02 10.98
N ALA A 250 -15.94 -3.01 10.20
CA ALA A 250 -15.58 -2.90 8.80
C ALA A 250 -14.05 -2.79 8.58
N VAL A 251 -13.32 -2.22 9.55
CA VAL A 251 -11.86 -2.01 9.49
C VAL A 251 -11.08 -3.33 9.44
N PRO A 252 -11.16 -4.23 10.44
CA PRO A 252 -10.45 -5.51 10.35
C PRO A 252 -10.85 -6.34 9.12
N GLU A 253 -12.12 -6.35 8.74
CA GLU A 253 -12.62 -7.13 7.60
C GLU A 253 -12.00 -6.67 6.27
N ALA A 254 -12.01 -5.36 6.00
CA ALA A 254 -11.45 -4.80 4.76
C ALA A 254 -9.94 -5.02 4.66
N VAL A 255 -9.21 -4.83 5.76
CA VAL A 255 -7.75 -5.04 5.78
C VAL A 255 -7.42 -6.52 5.58
N LEU A 256 -8.13 -7.43 6.25
CA LEU A 256 -7.88 -8.87 6.15
C LEU A 256 -8.22 -9.44 4.77
N ALA A 257 -9.23 -8.89 4.09
CA ALA A 257 -9.58 -9.28 2.72
C ALA A 257 -8.45 -8.98 1.71
N GLU A 258 -7.74 -7.86 1.91
CA GLU A 258 -6.67 -7.38 1.03
C GLU A 258 -5.25 -7.79 1.48
N ALA A 259 -5.12 -8.38 2.66
CA ALA A 259 -3.83 -8.70 3.26
C ALA A 259 -3.11 -9.81 2.49
N ASP A 260 -1.88 -9.51 2.07
CA ASP A 260 -1.01 -10.49 1.43
C ASP A 260 -0.55 -11.57 2.42
N LEU A 261 -0.41 -11.16 3.70
CA LEU A 261 -0.12 -12.04 4.81
C LEU A 261 -0.90 -11.60 6.07
N PRO A 262 -1.98 -12.29 6.43
CA PRO A 262 -2.59 -12.18 7.76
C PRO A 262 -1.81 -13.04 8.77
N LEU A 263 -1.30 -12.40 9.82
CA LEU A 263 -0.47 -13.00 10.87
C LEU A 263 -1.17 -12.90 12.23
N LEU A 264 -1.61 -14.05 12.76
CA LEU A 264 -2.28 -14.12 14.06
C LEU A 264 -1.28 -14.55 15.14
N VAL A 265 -1.03 -13.67 16.11
CA VAL A 265 -0.18 -13.93 17.26
C VAL A 265 -0.96 -14.68 18.33
N VAL A 266 -0.51 -15.90 18.64
CA VAL A 266 -1.16 -16.81 19.58
C VAL A 266 -0.18 -17.18 20.70
N PRO A 267 -0.36 -16.67 21.93
CA PRO A 267 0.35 -17.23 23.07
C PRO A 267 0.05 -18.72 23.21
N ALA A 268 1.08 -19.52 23.52
CA ALA A 268 1.01 -20.97 23.67
C ALA A 268 0.25 -21.41 24.95
N ARG A 269 -0.98 -20.93 25.11
CA ARG A 269 -1.88 -21.19 26.24
C ARG A 269 -3.18 -21.72 25.66
N LEU A 270 -3.80 -22.71 26.30
CA LEU A 270 -5.06 -23.28 25.85
C LEU A 270 -6.13 -22.21 25.58
N ARG A 271 -6.38 -21.29 26.53
CA ARG A 271 -7.36 -20.21 26.36
C ARG A 271 -7.07 -19.30 25.15
N SER A 272 -5.79 -19.06 24.86
CA SER A 272 -5.36 -18.20 23.75
C SER A 272 -5.49 -18.93 22.41
N ALA A 273 -5.21 -20.23 22.39
CA ALA A 273 -5.42 -21.07 21.21
C ALA A 273 -6.92 -21.26 20.93
N SER A 274 -7.74 -21.53 21.94
CA SER A 274 -9.20 -21.61 21.81
C SER A 274 -9.81 -20.30 21.30
N ALA A 275 -9.36 -19.15 21.80
CA ALA A 275 -9.77 -17.86 21.26
C ALA A 275 -9.32 -17.66 19.80
N GLY A 276 -8.11 -18.10 19.46
CA GLY A 276 -7.61 -18.08 18.08
C GLY A 276 -8.47 -18.91 17.13
N ARG A 277 -8.92 -20.10 17.56
CA ARG A 277 -9.85 -20.95 16.80
C ARG A 277 -11.13 -20.21 16.42
N LEU A 278 -11.70 -19.41 17.33
CA LEU A 278 -12.92 -18.66 17.06
C LEU A 278 -12.72 -17.53 16.01
N LEU A 279 -11.50 -17.02 15.87
CA LEU A 279 -11.20 -15.96 14.90
C LEU A 279 -11.00 -16.50 13.48
N VAL A 280 -10.62 -17.77 13.34
CA VAL A 280 -10.26 -18.40 12.06
C VAL A 280 -11.29 -19.40 11.55
N ALA A 281 -12.26 -19.77 12.38
CA ALA A 281 -13.36 -20.68 12.05
C ALA A 281 -14.51 -19.91 11.42
N ASP A 282 -15.04 -20.42 10.31
CA ASP A 282 -16.14 -19.79 9.59
C ASP A 282 -17.40 -19.68 10.46
N ASP A 283 -18.20 -18.64 10.21
CA ASP A 283 -19.50 -18.46 10.85
C ASP A 283 -20.41 -19.67 10.51
N PRO A 284 -21.28 -20.15 11.42
CA PRO A 284 -22.39 -21.07 11.10
C PRO A 284 -23.13 -20.82 9.78
N ALA A 285 -23.20 -19.57 9.31
CA ALA A 285 -23.79 -19.20 8.02
C ALA A 285 -22.89 -19.47 6.79
N GLY A 286 -21.71 -20.07 6.96
CA GLY A 286 -20.75 -20.37 5.90
C GLY A 286 -19.94 -19.17 5.41
N ARG A 287 -20.00 -18.04 6.11
CA ARG A 287 -19.19 -16.85 5.79
C ARG A 287 -17.76 -17.07 6.29
N PRO A 288 -16.73 -16.87 5.44
CA PRO A 288 -15.34 -16.99 5.85
C PRO A 288 -15.03 -16.12 7.05
N ALA A 289 -14.33 -16.68 8.03
CA ALA A 289 -13.83 -15.88 9.15
C ALA A 289 -12.84 -14.81 8.65
N GLY A 290 -12.78 -13.65 9.32
CA GLY A 290 -11.81 -12.60 8.97
C GLY A 290 -10.37 -13.11 8.97
N TRP A 291 -10.02 -14.00 9.91
CA TRP A 291 -8.69 -14.61 9.99
C TRP A 291 -8.60 -16.00 9.31
N SER A 292 -9.52 -16.33 8.41
CA SER A 292 -9.53 -17.63 7.72
C SER A 292 -8.26 -17.91 6.91
N ALA A 293 -7.56 -16.89 6.40
CA ALA A 293 -6.29 -17.07 5.70
C ALA A 293 -5.05 -16.98 6.60
N ALA A 294 -5.22 -16.85 7.92
CA ALA A 294 -4.13 -16.52 8.84
C ALA A 294 -3.06 -17.60 8.95
N GLN A 295 -1.80 -17.16 8.98
CA GLN A 295 -0.69 -17.93 9.52
C GLN A 295 -0.48 -17.60 10.99
N LEU A 296 -0.01 -18.57 11.78
CA LEU A 296 0.16 -18.41 13.22
C LEU A 296 1.60 -18.03 13.58
N LEU A 297 1.73 -17.05 14.47
CA LEU A 297 2.96 -16.80 15.21
C LEU A 297 2.74 -17.22 16.66
N VAL A 298 3.38 -18.30 17.06
CA VAL A 298 3.17 -18.87 18.40
C VAL A 298 4.15 -18.25 19.37
N ARG A 299 3.65 -17.49 20.35
CA ARG A 299 4.49 -16.97 21.44
C ARG A 299 4.64 -18.00 22.53
N ARG A 300 5.87 -18.48 22.75
CA ARG A 300 6.17 -19.48 23.78
C ARG A 300 5.81 -18.97 25.18
N VAL A 301 5.23 -19.86 25.98
CA VAL A 301 4.91 -19.62 27.39
C VAL A 301 5.46 -20.81 28.19
N PRO A 302 6.16 -20.59 29.32
CA PRO A 302 6.63 -21.68 30.17
C PRO A 302 5.48 -22.60 30.59
N GLY A 303 5.66 -23.92 30.43
CA GLY A 303 4.62 -24.92 30.71
C GLY A 303 3.39 -24.85 29.80
N GLY A 304 3.49 -24.11 28.68
CA GLY A 304 2.42 -23.96 27.70
C GLY A 304 2.36 -25.10 26.68
N LEU A 305 1.44 -24.95 25.74
CA LEU A 305 1.30 -25.84 24.59
C LEU A 305 2.54 -25.79 23.69
N SER A 306 2.81 -26.87 22.99
CA SER A 306 3.72 -26.88 21.84
C SER A 306 3.11 -26.13 20.66
N ALA A 307 3.94 -25.71 19.70
CA ALA A 307 3.46 -25.10 18.48
C ALA A 307 2.52 -26.03 17.67
N GLY A 308 2.79 -27.34 17.67
CA GLY A 308 1.93 -28.34 17.04
C GLY A 308 0.54 -28.39 17.67
N GLU A 309 0.46 -28.46 19.01
CA GLU A 309 -0.83 -28.44 19.70
C GLU A 309 -1.60 -27.12 19.48
N VAL A 310 -0.90 -25.99 19.38
CA VAL A 310 -1.55 -24.72 19.01
C VAL A 310 -2.08 -24.77 17.58
N ALA A 311 -1.31 -25.31 16.63
CA ALA A 311 -1.72 -25.48 15.24
C ALA A 311 -2.98 -26.36 15.16
N ASP A 312 -3.01 -27.46 15.91
CA ASP A 312 -4.13 -28.40 15.94
C ASP A 312 -5.39 -27.77 16.55
N VAL A 313 -5.25 -27.02 17.65
CA VAL A 313 -6.39 -26.35 18.30
C VAL A 313 -6.96 -25.24 17.42
N VAL A 314 -6.10 -24.43 16.80
CA VAL A 314 -6.51 -23.27 16.00
C VAL A 314 -6.94 -23.70 14.60
N GLY A 315 -6.38 -24.78 14.05
CA GLY A 315 -6.64 -25.27 12.70
C GLY A 315 -5.90 -24.47 11.60
N ARG A 316 -4.75 -23.86 11.93
CA ARG A 316 -3.95 -23.04 10.99
C ARG A 316 -2.46 -23.33 11.12
N PRO A 317 -1.69 -23.16 10.02
CA PRO A 317 -0.26 -23.46 10.03
C PRO A 317 0.53 -22.46 10.89
N VAL A 318 1.55 -22.96 11.58
CA VAL A 318 2.49 -22.12 12.34
C VAL A 318 3.63 -21.67 11.44
N LEU A 319 3.75 -20.36 11.24
CA LEU A 319 4.82 -19.73 10.47
C LEU A 319 6.13 -19.66 11.26
N ALA A 320 6.01 -19.27 12.53
CA ALA A 320 7.15 -19.03 13.40
C ALA A 320 6.78 -19.15 14.89
N GLU A 321 7.79 -19.45 15.71
CA GLU A 321 7.69 -19.42 17.16
C GLU A 321 8.49 -18.26 17.73
N LEU A 322 7.84 -17.41 18.53
CA LEU A 322 8.49 -16.36 19.28
C LEU A 322 8.94 -16.89 20.64
N GLY A 323 10.26 -17.03 20.79
CA GLY A 323 10.91 -17.34 22.05
C GLY A 323 10.79 -16.21 23.08
N HIS A 324 11.20 -16.50 24.32
CA HIS A 324 11.21 -15.51 25.38
C HIS A 324 12.24 -14.40 25.10
N ASP A 325 11.80 -13.15 25.11
CA ASP A 325 12.66 -11.97 25.00
C ASP A 325 12.62 -11.18 26.32
N ARG A 326 13.68 -11.30 27.10
CA ARG A 326 13.84 -10.59 28.39
C ARG A 326 13.87 -9.06 28.24
N SER A 327 14.15 -8.55 27.05
CA SER A 327 14.27 -7.12 26.78
C SER A 327 12.97 -6.49 26.31
N ALA A 328 12.01 -7.28 25.81
CA ALA A 328 10.79 -6.75 25.19
C ALA A 328 9.97 -5.87 26.15
N VAL A 329 9.70 -6.36 27.36
CA VAL A 329 8.89 -5.60 28.35
C VAL A 329 9.62 -4.34 28.81
N PRO A 330 10.87 -4.39 29.33
CA PRO A 330 11.57 -3.18 29.78
C PRO A 330 11.78 -2.13 28.68
N ARG A 331 11.87 -2.56 27.41
CA ARG A 331 11.96 -1.67 26.26
C ARG A 331 10.63 -0.97 26.01
N GLY A 332 9.53 -1.72 25.94
CA GLY A 332 8.19 -1.16 25.76
C GLY A 332 7.82 -0.14 26.83
N GLU A 333 8.07 -0.45 28.10
CA GLU A 333 7.80 0.48 29.23
C GLU A 333 8.61 1.79 29.18
N ARG A 334 9.69 1.83 28.40
CA ARG A 334 10.57 3.00 28.25
C ARG A 334 10.44 3.68 26.89
N GLY A 335 9.48 3.25 26.06
CA GLY A 335 9.38 3.70 24.67
C GLY A 335 10.62 3.39 23.84
N HIS A 336 11.38 2.34 24.17
CA HIS A 336 12.46 1.89 23.32
C HIS A 336 11.93 0.87 22.31
N PRO A 337 12.23 1.02 21.02
CA PRO A 337 11.84 0.04 20.01
C PRO A 337 12.28 -1.39 20.36
N PRO A 338 11.51 -2.42 19.95
CA PRO A 338 11.89 -3.81 20.14
C PRO A 338 13.24 -4.10 19.50
N SER A 339 14.04 -4.97 20.13
CA SER A 339 15.32 -5.39 19.57
C SER A 339 15.07 -6.28 18.35
N VAL A 340 15.55 -5.83 17.18
CA VAL A 340 15.44 -6.56 15.90
C VAL A 340 16.77 -7.13 15.39
N ALA A 341 17.79 -7.14 16.26
CA ALA A 341 19.12 -7.67 15.96
C ALA A 341 19.07 -9.09 15.37
N ALA A 342 20.10 -9.47 14.60
CA ALA A 342 20.21 -10.73 13.87
C ALA A 342 19.89 -12.01 14.69
N ARG A 343 20.17 -11.98 16.00
CA ARG A 343 19.98 -13.11 16.93
C ARG A 343 18.94 -12.84 18.02
N SER A 344 18.25 -11.70 17.98
CA SER A 344 17.14 -11.43 18.90
C SER A 344 15.94 -12.32 18.56
N PRO A 345 15.10 -12.73 19.54
CA PRO A 345 13.88 -13.50 19.27
C PRO A 345 12.95 -12.79 18.28
N LEU A 346 12.70 -11.49 18.51
CA LEU A 346 11.84 -10.68 17.64
C LEU A 346 12.43 -10.48 16.24
N GLY A 347 13.73 -10.18 16.12
CA GLY A 347 14.38 -10.05 14.82
C GLY A 347 14.37 -11.36 14.01
N THR A 348 14.51 -12.50 14.68
CA THR A 348 14.51 -13.83 14.02
C THR A 348 13.15 -14.13 13.43
N VAL A 349 12.09 -13.92 14.22
CA VAL A 349 10.71 -14.08 13.76
C VAL A 349 10.37 -13.07 12.67
N ALA A 350 10.75 -11.80 12.83
CA ALA A 350 10.54 -10.78 11.82
C ALA A 350 11.18 -11.15 10.47
N ARG A 351 12.45 -11.62 10.46
CA ARG A 351 13.09 -12.09 9.22
C ARG A 351 12.40 -13.31 8.62
N ARG A 352 11.80 -14.19 9.42
CA ARG A 352 11.01 -15.32 8.92
C ARG A 352 9.73 -14.83 8.25
N VAL A 353 9.00 -13.92 8.88
CA VAL A 353 7.79 -13.29 8.32
C VAL A 353 8.11 -12.59 7.00
N LEU A 354 9.20 -11.82 6.94
CA LEU A 354 9.61 -11.08 5.74
C LEU A 354 10.15 -11.97 4.60
N ARG A 355 10.28 -13.28 4.80
CA ARG A 355 10.67 -14.24 3.74
C ARG A 355 9.48 -14.94 3.11
N GLU A 356 8.30 -14.83 3.72
CA GLU A 356 7.11 -15.45 3.15
C GLU A 356 6.78 -14.79 1.80
N PRO A 357 6.50 -15.58 0.76
CA PRO A 357 6.10 -15.04 -0.51
C PRO A 357 4.80 -14.26 -0.32
N VAL A 358 4.82 -13.01 -0.78
CA VAL A 358 3.61 -12.20 -0.95
C VAL A 358 2.69 -13.02 -1.87
N ARG A 359 1.44 -13.24 -1.48
CA ARG A 359 0.44 -13.79 -2.40
C ARG A 359 0.43 -12.86 -3.61
N ALA A 360 0.86 -13.35 -4.77
CA ALA A 360 0.69 -12.57 -6.00
C ALA A 360 -0.81 -12.28 -6.10
N ALA A 361 -1.18 -10.99 -6.19
CA ALA A 361 -2.55 -10.59 -6.41
C ALA A 361 -3.09 -11.44 -7.57
N GLY A 362 -4.03 -12.32 -7.26
CA GLY A 362 -4.58 -13.24 -8.23
C GLY A 362 -5.13 -12.42 -9.39
N ALA A 363 -4.70 -12.78 -10.60
CA ALA A 363 -5.49 -12.55 -11.79
C ALA A 363 -6.90 -13.10 -11.50
N ALA A 364 -7.83 -12.20 -11.18
CA ALA A 364 -9.24 -12.54 -11.20
C ALA A 364 -9.58 -12.84 -12.66
N ALA A 365 -10.02 -14.08 -12.90
CA ALA A 365 -10.51 -14.57 -14.17
C ALA A 365 -11.79 -13.84 -14.61
#